data_AF-A0A1H8M8L7-F1
#
_entry.id   AF-A0A1H8M8L7-F1
#
_cell.length_a   1.000
_cell.length_b   1.000
_cell.length_c   1.000
_cell.angle_alpha   90.00
_cell.angle_beta   90.00
_cell.angle_gamma   90.00
#
_symmetry.space_group_name_H-M   'P 1'
#
loop_
_entity.id
_entity.type
_entity.pdbx_description
1 polymer ?
#
loop_
_entity_poly.entity_id
_entity_poly.type
_entity_poly.pdbx_seq_one_letter_code
_entity_poly.pdbx_strand_id
1 'polypeptide(L)'
;MQRFKVPHIVSKEEIGIEPIELLTAFDLHDSIVESVEYLLNENKVLIKLELCRWKQANFDEFESEMQEGVLTFTDVDSFQIEPPSFLLNSNEVLDIKVHHESRSIEIILTGTDDVGKVSVIAKDIFWEEC
;
A
#
# COMPACT_ATOMS: atom_id res chain seq x y z
N MET A 1 -30.17 -4.05 10.65
CA MET A 1 -28.69 -4.02 10.69
C MET A 1 -28.23 -3.69 9.28
N GLN A 2 -27.91 -2.42 9.03
CA GLN A 2 -27.53 -1.95 7.68
C GLN A 2 -26.17 -2.54 7.32
N ARG A 3 -26.13 -3.30 6.23
CA ARG A 3 -24.90 -3.82 5.63
C ARG A 3 -24.27 -2.69 4.85
N PHE A 4 -23.12 -2.20 5.30
CA PHE A 4 -22.26 -1.37 4.47
C PHE A 4 -21.53 -2.31 3.52
N LYS A 5 -21.87 -2.20 2.23
CA LYS A 5 -21.14 -2.85 1.14
C LYS A 5 -19.86 -2.03 0.97
N VAL A 6 -18.70 -2.62 1.22
CA VAL A 6 -17.43 -1.99 0.82
C VAL A 6 -17.49 -1.81 -0.70
N PRO A 7 -17.11 -0.63 -1.25
CA PRO A 7 -17.25 -0.40 -2.68
C PRO A 7 -16.43 -1.43 -3.44
N HIS A 8 -16.99 -1.99 -4.51
CA HIS A 8 -16.19 -2.33 -5.69
C HIS A 8 -15.21 -1.16 -5.89
N ILE A 9 -13.92 -1.41 -6.07
CA ILE A 9 -12.97 -0.35 -6.39
C ILE A 9 -13.41 0.19 -7.76
N VAL A 10 -14.22 1.26 -7.71
CA VAL A 10 -14.95 1.79 -8.85
C VAL A 10 -13.93 2.47 -9.73
N SER A 11 -13.84 2.01 -10.96
CA SER A 11 -13.35 2.79 -12.09
C SER A 11 -14.16 4.11 -12.12
N LYS A 12 -13.57 5.19 -11.62
CA LYS A 12 -14.09 6.57 -11.66
C LYS A 12 -15.53 6.74 -11.16
N GLU A 13 -15.73 6.90 -9.85
CA GLU A 13 -16.73 7.83 -9.31
C GLU A 13 -16.49 8.06 -7.80
N GLU A 14 -16.48 9.34 -7.42
CA GLU A 14 -16.04 9.88 -6.13
C GLU A 14 -16.85 9.32 -4.94
N ILE A 15 -16.27 8.36 -4.21
CA ILE A 15 -16.56 8.18 -2.79
C ILE A 15 -15.37 8.80 -2.07
N GLY A 16 -15.61 9.89 -1.34
CA GLY A 16 -14.61 10.62 -0.55
C GLY A 16 -14.12 9.79 0.64
N ILE A 17 -13.39 8.72 0.36
CA ILE A 17 -12.51 8.06 1.30
C ILE A 17 -11.27 8.94 1.32
N GLU A 18 -10.90 9.48 2.49
CA GLU A 18 -9.64 10.22 2.55
C GLU A 18 -8.52 9.27 2.10
N PRO A 19 -7.54 9.72 1.29
CA PRO A 19 -6.57 8.80 0.68
C PRO A 19 -5.83 7.92 1.69
N ILE A 20 -5.71 8.40 2.92
CA ILE A 20 -5.09 7.68 4.02
C ILE A 20 -6.02 6.61 4.65
N GLU A 21 -7.34 6.76 4.54
CA GLU A 21 -8.32 5.75 4.95
C GLU A 21 -8.24 4.51 4.07
N LEU A 22 -7.75 4.62 2.83
CA LEU A 22 -7.50 3.46 1.95
C LEU A 22 -6.56 2.45 2.61
N LEU A 23 -5.47 2.92 3.23
CA LEU A 23 -4.52 2.05 3.93
C LEU A 23 -5.03 1.54 5.29
N THR A 24 -6.07 2.18 5.84
CA THR A 24 -6.78 1.63 7.01
C THR A 24 -7.83 0.60 6.65
N ALA A 25 -8.26 0.56 5.37
CA ALA A 25 -9.25 -0.38 4.87
C ALA A 25 -8.64 -1.70 4.38
N PHE A 26 -7.35 -1.71 4.00
CA PHE A 26 -6.62 -2.91 3.60
C PHE A 26 -5.78 -3.46 4.74
N ASP A 27 -5.81 -4.77 4.91
CA ASP A 27 -4.79 -5.47 5.71
C ASP A 27 -3.62 -5.85 4.79
N LEU A 28 -2.54 -5.07 4.83
CA LEU A 28 -1.39 -5.33 3.96
C LEU A 28 -0.41 -6.35 4.56
N HIS A 29 -0.63 -6.87 5.77
CA HIS A 29 0.25 -7.88 6.36
C HIS A 29 0.26 -9.16 5.51
N ASP A 30 1.43 -9.78 5.34
CA ASP A 30 1.69 -10.91 4.42
C ASP A 30 1.60 -10.54 2.92
N SER A 31 1.33 -9.28 2.57
CA SER A 31 1.43 -8.83 1.17
C SER A 31 2.90 -8.73 0.77
N ILE A 32 3.20 -8.89 -0.52
CA ILE A 32 4.58 -8.93 -1.02
C ILE A 32 4.87 -7.68 -1.83
N VAL A 33 5.83 -6.86 -1.39
CA VAL A 33 6.33 -5.71 -2.15
C VAL A 33 7.38 -6.18 -3.15
N GLU A 34 7.02 -6.12 -4.43
CA GLU A 34 7.89 -6.50 -5.55
C GLU A 34 8.89 -5.40 -5.90
N SER A 35 8.44 -4.14 -5.92
CA SER A 35 9.32 -3.01 -6.21
C SER A 35 8.74 -1.69 -5.71
N VAL A 36 9.65 -0.73 -5.48
CA VAL A 36 9.30 0.65 -5.16
C VAL A 36 10.05 1.57 -6.12
N GLU A 37 9.34 2.49 -6.75
CA GLU A 37 9.90 3.46 -7.68
C GLU A 37 9.50 4.88 -7.28
N TYR A 38 10.48 5.79 -7.20
CA TYR A 38 10.23 7.22 -6.98
C TYR A 38 10.38 8.00 -8.28
N LEU A 39 9.24 8.45 -8.83
CA LEU A 39 9.16 9.26 -10.03
C LEU A 39 9.34 10.74 -9.64
N LEU A 40 10.59 11.17 -9.51
CA LEU A 40 10.94 12.52 -9.04
C LEU A 40 10.28 13.63 -9.86
N ASN A 41 10.17 13.48 -11.18
CA ASN A 41 9.58 14.51 -12.05
C ASN A 41 8.05 14.62 -11.91
N GLU A 42 7.42 13.60 -11.34
CA GLU A 42 5.96 13.53 -11.15
C GLU A 42 5.55 13.69 -9.68
N ASN A 43 6.52 13.76 -8.75
CA ASN A 43 6.30 13.68 -7.30
C ASN A 43 5.42 12.49 -6.91
N LYS A 44 5.75 11.30 -7.43
CA LYS A 44 5.02 10.06 -7.15
C LYS A 44 5.92 8.95 -6.63
N VAL A 45 5.39 8.15 -5.72
CA VAL A 45 5.96 6.85 -5.34
C VAL A 45 5.02 5.76 -5.84
N LEU A 46 5.55 4.79 -6.57
CA LEU A 46 4.83 3.61 -7.02
C LEU A 46 5.34 2.40 -6.26
N ILE A 47 4.46 1.67 -5.58
CA ILE A 47 4.78 0.41 -4.93
C ILE A 47 4.01 -0.69 -5.66
N LYS A 48 4.73 -1.53 -6.40
CA LYS A 48 4.15 -2.74 -6.98
C LYS A 48 4.15 -3.82 -5.91
N LEU A 49 2.99 -4.44 -5.69
CA LEU A 49 2.85 -5.47 -4.68
C LEU A 49 1.83 -6.54 -5.08
N GLU A 50 1.99 -7.72 -4.52
CA GLU A 50 0.98 -8.77 -4.47
C GLU A 50 0.20 -8.65 -3.15
N LEU A 51 -1.04 -8.21 -3.24
CA LEU A 51 -1.94 -8.03 -2.11
C LEU A 51 -2.40 -9.39 -1.61
N CYS A 52 -2.19 -9.61 -0.31
CA CYS A 52 -2.67 -10.79 0.39
C CYS A 52 -4.19 -10.69 0.60
N ARG A 53 -4.99 -11.36 -0.24
CA ARG A 53 -6.44 -11.20 -0.26
C ARG A 53 -7.16 -11.92 0.88
N TRP A 54 -6.66 -13.06 1.34
CA TRP A 54 -7.34 -13.89 2.33
C TRP A 54 -7.57 -13.21 3.70
N LYS A 55 -6.77 -12.20 4.04
CA LYS A 55 -6.96 -11.35 5.23
C LYS A 55 -7.94 -10.20 5.02
N GLN A 56 -8.33 -9.90 3.77
CA GLN A 56 -9.25 -8.80 3.50
C GLN A 56 -10.67 -9.16 3.95
N ALA A 57 -11.39 -8.16 4.48
CA ALA A 57 -12.72 -8.35 5.03
C ALA A 57 -13.77 -8.88 4.02
N ASN A 58 -13.50 -8.73 2.72
CA ASN A 58 -14.37 -9.13 1.62
C ASN A 58 -13.83 -10.31 0.80
N PHE A 59 -12.85 -11.06 1.31
CA PHE A 59 -12.31 -12.22 0.62
C PHE A 59 -13.37 -13.29 0.34
N ASP A 60 -13.35 -13.82 -0.88
CA ASP A 60 -14.12 -14.98 -1.30
C ASP A 60 -13.15 -16.15 -1.53
N GLU A 61 -13.43 -17.31 -0.92
CA GLU A 61 -12.60 -18.51 -1.00
C GLU A 61 -12.45 -19.08 -2.42
N PHE A 62 -13.31 -18.65 -3.35
CA PHE A 62 -13.21 -19.03 -4.76
C PHE A 62 -12.32 -18.10 -5.59
N GLU A 63 -11.80 -17.03 -5.00
CA GLU A 63 -10.88 -16.09 -5.65
C GLU A 63 -9.41 -16.40 -5.33
N SER A 64 -8.49 -15.84 -6.12
CA SER A 64 -7.04 -16.00 -5.87
C SER A 64 -6.66 -15.42 -4.51
N GLU A 65 -5.81 -16.11 -3.74
CA GLU A 65 -5.33 -15.61 -2.45
C GLU A 65 -4.40 -14.40 -2.59
N MET A 66 -3.75 -14.25 -3.75
CA MET A 66 -2.85 -13.13 -4.06
C MET A 66 -3.40 -12.33 -5.25
N GLN A 67 -3.30 -11.01 -5.18
CA GLN A 67 -3.68 -10.08 -6.26
C GLN A 67 -2.56 -9.09 -6.55
N GLU A 68 -2.03 -9.12 -7.78
CA GLU A 68 -1.09 -8.10 -8.24
C GLU A 68 -1.76 -6.74 -8.37
N GLY A 69 -1.05 -5.68 -7.99
CA GLY A 69 -1.46 -4.31 -8.24
C GLY A 69 -0.40 -3.29 -7.84
N VAL A 70 -0.77 -2.02 -7.96
CA VAL A 70 0.11 -0.89 -7.70
C VAL A 70 -0.53 0.07 -6.72
N LEU A 71 0.16 0.32 -5.62
CA LEU A 71 -0.14 1.40 -4.69
C LEU A 71 0.62 2.66 -5.15
N THR A 72 -0.13 3.68 -5.57
CA THR A 72 0.40 4.94 -6.10
C THR A 72 0.20 6.06 -5.10
N PHE A 73 1.30 6.66 -4.64
CA PHE A 73 1.29 7.89 -3.84
C PHE A 73 1.54 9.08 -4.75
N THR A 74 0.76 10.15 -4.63
CA THR A 74 0.92 11.39 -5.41
C THR A 74 1.05 12.62 -4.53
N ASP A 75 1.59 13.70 -5.09
CA ASP A 75 1.97 14.91 -4.36
C ASP A 75 2.86 14.55 -3.16
N VAL A 76 3.91 13.77 -3.44
CA VAL A 76 4.86 13.27 -2.44
C VAL A 76 5.75 14.40 -1.94
N ASP A 77 5.66 14.69 -0.64
CA ASP A 77 6.50 15.66 0.06
C ASP A 77 7.84 15.05 0.51
N SER A 78 7.85 13.75 0.82
CA SER A 78 9.04 13.02 1.27
C SER A 78 8.95 11.52 0.97
N PHE A 79 10.09 10.92 0.62
CA PHE A 79 10.23 9.49 0.39
C PHE A 79 11.60 9.01 0.86
N GLN A 80 11.63 7.90 1.61
CA GLN A 80 12.87 7.30 2.09
C GLN A 80 12.72 5.78 2.27
N ILE A 81 13.82 5.06 2.02
CA ILE A 81 13.98 3.65 2.39
C ILE A 81 15.09 3.55 3.44
N GLU A 82 14.83 2.86 4.54
CA GLU A 82 15.76 2.61 5.64
C GLU A 82 15.94 1.11 5.90
N PRO A 83 17.18 0.62 6.11
CA PRO A 83 18.43 1.33 5.82
C PRO A 83 18.57 1.63 4.31
N PRO A 84 19.40 2.62 3.90
CA PRO A 84 19.61 2.93 2.48
C PRO A 84 20.18 1.76 1.65
N SER A 85 20.78 0.77 2.32
CA SER A 85 21.28 -0.47 1.72
C SER A 85 20.23 -1.57 1.62
N PHE A 86 19.01 -1.34 2.11
CA PHE A 86 17.92 -2.32 2.02
C PHE A 86 17.60 -2.58 0.55
N LEU A 87 17.63 -3.85 0.17
CA LEU A 87 17.32 -4.28 -1.18
C LEU A 87 15.87 -4.75 -1.23
N LEU A 88 15.08 -4.11 -2.08
CA LEU A 88 13.72 -4.57 -2.37
C LEU A 88 13.77 -5.76 -3.34
N ASN A 89 13.26 -6.92 -2.92
CA ASN A 89 13.26 -8.17 -3.66
C ASN A 89 12.13 -9.12 -3.22
N SER A 90 10.88 -8.74 -3.50
CA SER A 90 9.69 -9.52 -3.11
C SER A 90 9.62 -9.67 -1.59
N ASN A 91 9.60 -8.53 -0.90
CA ASN A 91 9.64 -8.47 0.56
C ASN A 91 8.24 -8.51 1.17
N GLU A 92 8.07 -9.32 2.20
CA GLU A 92 6.80 -9.41 2.91
C GLU A 92 6.57 -8.19 3.79
N VAL A 93 5.36 -7.65 3.76
CA VAL A 93 4.92 -6.59 4.66
C VAL A 93 4.62 -7.18 6.03
N LEU A 94 5.33 -6.68 7.04
CA LEU A 94 5.14 -7.04 8.45
C LEU A 94 4.15 -6.14 9.17
N ASP A 95 4.18 -4.84 8.87
CA ASP A 95 3.36 -3.85 9.56
C ASP A 95 3.25 -2.58 8.72
N ILE A 96 2.16 -1.84 8.92
CA ILE A 96 1.97 -0.51 8.33
C ILE A 96 1.52 0.46 9.40
N LYS A 97 2.22 1.60 9.47
CA LYS A 97 1.88 2.69 10.37
C LYS A 97 1.41 3.88 9.57
N VAL A 98 0.21 4.32 9.90
CA VAL A 98 -0.45 5.44 9.25
C VAL A 98 -0.57 6.58 10.26
N HIS A 99 0.06 7.71 9.94
CA HIS A 99 0.07 8.92 10.76
C HIS A 99 -0.76 10.02 10.10
N HIS A 100 -2.04 10.10 10.45
CA HIS A 100 -3.01 11.02 9.84
C HIS A 100 -2.59 12.49 9.91
N GLU A 101 -2.11 12.96 11.07
CA GLU A 101 -1.73 14.37 11.26
C GLU A 101 -0.57 14.82 10.36
N SER A 102 0.37 13.92 10.09
CA SER A 102 1.55 14.20 9.27
C SER A 102 1.44 13.70 7.84
N ARG A 103 0.34 13.01 7.48
CA ARG A 103 0.16 12.29 6.21
C ARG A 103 1.32 11.34 5.90
N SER A 104 1.92 10.78 6.95
CA SER A 104 3.07 9.89 6.86
C SER A 104 2.62 8.45 6.90
N ILE A 105 3.19 7.64 6.02
CA ILE A 105 2.99 6.20 5.93
C ILE A 105 4.36 5.54 6.13
N GLU A 106 4.42 4.55 7.01
CA GLU A 106 5.58 3.68 7.16
C GLU A 106 5.17 2.24 6.85
N ILE A 107 5.87 1.58 5.94
CA ILE A 107 5.68 0.17 5.61
C ILE A 107 6.91 -0.58 6.08
N ILE A 108 6.73 -1.53 6.98
CA ILE A 108 7.80 -2.37 7.52
C ILE A 108 7.85 -3.66 6.72
N LEU A 109 9.05 -4.01 6.24
CA LEU A 109 9.29 -5.10 5.30
C LEU A 109 10.27 -6.12 5.87
N THR A 110 10.05 -7.40 5.59
CA THR A 110 11.06 -8.44 5.80
C THR A 110 12.18 -8.30 4.79
N GLY A 111 13.43 -8.36 5.23
CA GLY A 111 14.59 -8.63 4.38
C GLY A 111 15.12 -10.02 4.65
N THR A 112 16.03 -10.50 3.79
CA THR A 112 16.70 -11.79 3.99
C THR A 112 17.46 -11.84 5.32
N ASP A 113 18.13 -10.75 5.70
CA ASP A 113 18.99 -10.66 6.88
C ASP A 113 18.71 -9.42 7.75
N ASP A 114 17.77 -8.54 7.36
CA ASP A 114 17.47 -7.28 8.05
C ASP A 114 15.99 -6.90 7.89
N VAL A 115 15.54 -5.83 8.53
CA VAL A 115 14.20 -5.26 8.37
C VAL A 115 14.28 -3.94 7.61
N GLY A 116 13.47 -3.81 6.57
CA GLY A 116 13.33 -2.60 5.78
C GLY A 116 12.19 -1.74 6.27
N LYS A 117 12.30 -0.43 6.07
CA LYS A 117 11.20 0.52 6.24
C LYS A 117 11.12 1.43 5.03
N VAL A 118 9.93 1.51 4.44
CA VAL A 118 9.59 2.48 3.40
C VAL A 118 8.74 3.58 4.06
N SER A 119 9.24 4.81 4.05
CA SER A 119 8.54 5.98 4.58
C SER A 119 8.13 6.91 3.45
N VAL A 120 6.84 7.25 3.40
CA VAL A 120 6.27 8.16 2.40
C VAL A 120 5.44 9.22 3.11
N ILE A 121 5.64 10.49 2.77
CA ILE A 121 4.70 11.58 3.10
C ILE A 121 4.07 12.01 1.78
N ALA A 122 2.75 11.84 1.66
CA ALA A 122 2.02 12.11 0.43
C ALA A 122 0.65 12.69 0.73
N LYS A 123 0.06 13.37 -0.25
CA LYS A 123 -1.30 13.89 -0.11
C LYS A 123 -2.34 12.86 -0.47
N ASP A 124 -2.12 12.12 -1.56
CA ASP A 124 -3.09 11.17 -2.09
C ASP A 124 -2.44 9.79 -2.34
N ILE A 125 -3.28 8.74 -2.27
CA ILE A 125 -2.91 7.33 -2.34
C ILE A 125 -4.01 6.61 -3.13
N PHE A 126 -3.60 5.77 -4.09
CA PHE A 126 -4.50 5.02 -4.96
C PHE A 126 -4.05 3.57 -5.07
N TRP A 127 -5.00 2.65 -5.22
CA TRP A 127 -4.75 1.26 -5.56
C TRP A 127 -5.32 0.96 -6.94
N GLU A 128 -4.52 0.29 -7.78
CA GLU A 128 -4.95 -0.20 -9.09
C GLU A 128 -4.55 -1.68 -9.24
N GLU A 129 -5.53 -2.54 -9.53
CA GLU A 129 -5.31 -3.95 -9.85
C GLU A 129 -4.66 -4.08 -11.23
N CYS A 130 -3.74 -5.04 -11.40
CA CYS A 130 -3.06 -5.34 -12.67
C CYS A 130 -3.70 -6.50 -13.44
#